data_AF-A0AAD1XPV9-F1
#
_entry.id   AF-A0AAD1XPV9-F1
#
_cell.length_a   1.000
_cell.length_b   1.000
_cell.length_c   1.000
_cell.angle_alpha   90.00
_cell.angle_beta   90.00
_cell.angle_gamma   90.00
#
_symmetry.space_group_name_H-M   'P 1'
#
loop_
_entity.id
_entity.type
_entity.pdbx_description
1 polymer ?
#
loop_
_entity_poly.entity_id
_entity_poly.type
_entity_poly.pdbx_seq_one_letter_code
_entity_poly.pdbx_strand_id
1 'polypeptide(L)'
;MVIKCTDYKGCVRTKTMIRNSFFHNKEYNVSLPKRKENEKPAVEFCIPPDVLLGIIGSITTDDILLEFSYPVKDCLMQLLLKEEHFCGDTNQKIKGSTTVDFETYIPDEGMKQDFSITNENCVANIYACINIFKKALKELSFLDETTPVTLKFSVEYPHFQIAYNHNALEDNYFVIKFAADPGDVRYQIKSNISANYTIGSLRLAFSRYSKEDLSCALLISNEGFLCIKIVQENRDVYIETIVSNIDEGAELEMSQ
;
A
#
# COMPACT_ATOMS: atom_id res chain seq x y z
N MET A 1 9.79 2.94 -11.60
CA MET A 1 9.51 3.92 -10.52
C MET A 1 9.16 3.19 -9.24
N VAL A 2 9.60 3.68 -8.07
CA VAL A 2 9.20 3.16 -6.75
C VAL A 2 8.60 4.32 -5.97
N ILE A 3 7.39 4.12 -5.44
CA ILE A 3 6.67 5.09 -4.61
C ILE A 3 6.56 4.47 -3.22
N LYS A 4 6.96 5.22 -2.20
CA LYS A 4 6.81 4.81 -0.79
C LYS A 4 5.91 5.80 -0.08
N CYS A 5 5.05 5.31 0.81
CA CYS A 5 4.33 6.15 1.74
C CYS A 5 4.21 5.45 3.10
N THR A 6 4.10 6.25 4.15
CA THR A 6 3.87 5.81 5.52
C THR A 6 2.69 6.59 6.08
N ASP A 7 1.92 5.96 6.96
CA ASP A 7 1.02 6.71 7.83
C ASP A 7 1.80 7.54 8.85
N TYR A 8 1.11 8.51 9.47
CA TYR A 8 1.71 9.41 10.45
C TYR A 8 2.35 8.68 11.64
N LYS A 9 1.77 7.55 12.06
CA LYS A 9 2.27 6.75 13.18
C LYS A 9 3.39 5.77 12.79
N GLY A 10 3.68 5.63 11.50
CA GLY A 10 4.68 4.67 11.01
C GLY A 10 4.26 3.20 11.10
N CYS A 11 2.99 2.93 11.42
CA CYS A 11 2.40 1.60 11.60
C CYS A 11 2.02 0.94 10.28
N VAL A 12 1.72 1.71 9.24
CA VAL A 12 1.32 1.23 7.91
C VAL A 12 2.24 1.84 6.86
N ARG A 13 3.04 0.99 6.22
CA ARG A 13 3.98 1.39 5.17
C ARG A 13 3.58 0.75 3.86
N THR A 14 3.53 1.50 2.78
CA THR A 14 3.21 0.98 1.46
C THR A 14 4.31 1.32 0.47
N LYS A 15 4.70 0.32 -0.32
CA LYS A 15 5.66 0.41 -1.41
C LYS A 15 4.96 -0.03 -2.69
N THR A 16 4.90 0.87 -3.66
CA THR A 16 4.41 0.59 -5.00
C THR A 16 5.58 0.61 -5.98
N MET A 17 5.76 -0.48 -6.69
CA MET A 17 6.74 -0.59 -7.78
C MET A 17 5.99 -0.58 -9.11
N ILE A 18 6.33 0.37 -9.97
CA ILE A 18 5.79 0.53 -11.31
C ILE A 18 6.92 0.24 -12.30
N ARG A 19 6.73 -0.79 -13.12
CA ARG A 19 7.68 -1.20 -14.16
C ARG A 19 7.65 -0.22 -15.32
N ASN A 20 8.75 -0.17 -16.07
CA ASN A 20 8.87 0.72 -17.22
C ASN A 20 7.84 0.42 -18.32
N SER A 21 7.42 -0.85 -18.45
CA SER A 21 6.37 -1.29 -19.36
C SER A 21 5.00 -0.68 -19.08
N PHE A 22 4.76 -0.17 -17.87
CA PHE A 22 3.55 0.56 -17.53
C PHE A 22 3.41 1.88 -18.32
N PHE A 23 4.52 2.52 -18.68
CA PHE A 23 4.51 3.84 -19.30
C PHE A 23 4.39 3.70 -20.82
N HIS A 24 3.34 4.28 -21.41
CA HIS A 24 3.07 4.22 -22.84
C HIS A 24 4.16 4.93 -23.66
N ASN A 25 4.99 4.18 -24.39
CA ASN A 25 5.79 4.58 -25.56
C ASN A 25 6.57 5.92 -25.56
N LYS A 26 6.80 6.57 -24.42
CA LYS A 26 7.72 7.72 -24.31
C LYS A 26 8.57 7.58 -23.06
N GLU A 27 9.82 7.22 -23.33
CA GLU A 27 11.01 7.32 -22.49
C GLU A 27 10.78 7.57 -21.00
N TYR A 28 10.83 6.51 -20.19
CA TYR A 28 11.43 6.62 -18.86
C TYR A 28 12.94 6.90 -19.06
N ASN A 29 13.29 8.12 -19.50
CA ASN A 29 14.66 8.57 -19.69
C ASN A 29 15.17 9.11 -18.36
N VAL A 30 15.74 8.22 -17.55
CA VAL A 30 16.52 8.64 -16.39
C VAL A 30 17.90 9.02 -16.91
N SER A 31 18.00 10.20 -17.55
CA SER A 31 19.26 10.78 -18.01
C SER A 31 19.97 11.41 -16.82
N LEU A 32 20.69 10.58 -16.08
CA LEU A 32 21.40 11.00 -14.89
C LEU A 32 22.67 11.77 -15.29
N PRO A 33 22.99 12.89 -14.62
CA PRO A 33 24.25 13.57 -14.85
C PRO A 33 25.40 12.60 -14.56
N LYS A 34 26.25 12.35 -15.57
CA LYS A 34 27.40 11.44 -15.50
C LYS A 34 28.28 11.76 -14.28
N ARG A 35 28.22 10.96 -13.22
CA ARG A 35 29.23 10.92 -12.14
C ARG A 35 29.42 9.49 -11.60
N LYS A 36 30.70 9.19 -11.33
CA LYS A 36 31.37 8.04 -10.68
C LYS A 36 30.72 6.64 -10.82
N GLU A 37 31.48 5.73 -11.41
CA GLU A 37 31.14 4.38 -11.90
C GLU A 37 30.54 3.36 -10.89
N ASN A 38 30.26 3.71 -9.63
CA ASN A 38 29.83 2.73 -8.61
C ASN A 38 28.52 3.04 -7.87
N GLU A 39 27.88 4.17 -8.10
CA GLU A 39 26.58 4.49 -7.50
C GLU A 39 25.52 4.49 -8.60
N LYS A 40 24.59 3.53 -8.56
CA LYS A 40 23.39 3.59 -9.41
C LYS A 40 22.65 4.87 -9.03
N PRO A 41 22.49 5.85 -9.92
CA PRO A 41 21.89 7.10 -9.49
C PRO A 41 20.38 6.88 -9.34
N ALA A 42 19.90 6.95 -8.10
CA ALA A 42 18.48 6.96 -7.81
C ALA A 42 18.06 8.43 -7.67
N VAL A 43 17.11 8.84 -8.50
CA VAL A 43 16.40 10.11 -8.28
C VAL A 43 15.42 9.87 -7.14
N GLU A 44 15.70 10.45 -5.98
CA GLU A 44 14.86 10.34 -4.79
C GLU A 44 14.35 11.73 -4.38
N PHE A 45 13.05 11.82 -4.16
CA PHE A 45 12.37 13.03 -3.70
C PHE A 45 11.07 12.63 -3.00
N CYS A 46 10.54 13.55 -2.22
CA CYS A 46 9.21 13.43 -1.65
C CYS A 46 8.32 14.57 -2.13
N ILE A 47 7.03 14.27 -2.24
CA ILE A 47 5.98 15.21 -2.67
C ILE A 47 5.04 15.43 -1.48
N PRO A 48 4.68 16.68 -1.14
CA PRO A 48 3.67 16.97 -0.13
C PRO A 48 2.32 16.28 -0.44
N PRO A 49 1.65 15.64 0.53
CA PRO A 49 0.41 14.92 0.28
C PRO A 49 -0.73 15.79 -0.28
N ASP A 50 -0.82 17.05 0.14
CA ASP A 50 -1.78 18.05 -0.33
C ASP A 50 -1.60 18.37 -1.82
N VAL A 51 -0.35 18.48 -2.29
CA VAL A 51 -0.04 18.66 -3.72
C VAL A 51 -0.48 17.43 -4.51
N LEU A 52 -0.18 16.22 -4.02
CA LEU A 52 -0.60 14.98 -4.68
C LEU A 52 -2.12 14.86 -4.76
N LEU A 53 -2.85 15.23 -3.69
CA LEU A 53 -4.30 15.25 -3.68
C LEU A 53 -4.88 16.28 -4.66
N GLY A 54 -4.25 17.45 -4.79
CA GLY A 54 -4.62 18.46 -5.79
C GLY A 54 -4.45 17.95 -7.22
N ILE A 55 -3.34 17.25 -7.50
CA ILE A 55 -3.09 16.61 -8.79
C ILE A 55 -4.15 15.55 -9.09
N ILE A 56 -4.37 14.61 -8.16
CA ILE A 56 -5.36 13.53 -8.33
C ILE A 56 -6.77 14.11 -8.51
N GLY A 57 -7.15 15.12 -7.73
CA GLY A 57 -8.45 15.78 -7.85
C GLY A 57 -8.65 16.55 -9.14
N SER A 58 -7.57 16.90 -9.85
CA SER A 58 -7.62 17.57 -11.16
C SER A 58 -7.77 16.59 -12.32
N ILE A 59 -7.56 15.29 -12.08
CA ILE A 59 -7.76 14.25 -13.10
C ILE A 59 -9.27 13.98 -13.20
N THR A 60 -9.92 14.64 -14.16
CA THR A 60 -11.38 14.59 -14.33
C THR A 60 -11.84 13.51 -15.32
N THR A 61 -10.92 12.98 -16.13
CA THR A 61 -11.20 11.99 -17.18
C THR A 61 -10.06 10.99 -17.32
N ASP A 62 -10.36 9.80 -17.85
CA ASP A 62 -9.38 8.72 -18.04
C ASP A 62 -8.40 8.98 -19.22
N ASP A 63 -8.69 9.97 -20.06
CA ASP A 63 -7.92 10.29 -21.28
C ASP A 63 -6.83 11.37 -21.06
N ILE A 64 -6.47 11.64 -19.80
CA ILE A 64 -5.44 12.62 -19.46
C ILE A 64 -4.06 11.97 -19.48
N LEU A 65 -3.15 12.51 -20.29
CA LEU A 65 -1.74 12.14 -20.25
C LEU A 65 -1.01 12.96 -19.19
N LEU A 66 -0.36 12.27 -18.25
CA LEU A 66 0.48 12.86 -17.22
C LEU A 66 1.96 12.74 -17.60
N GLU A 67 2.69 13.85 -17.60
CA GLU A 67 4.13 13.90 -17.84
C GLU A 67 4.83 14.57 -16.66
N PHE A 68 5.68 13.81 -15.97
CA PHE A 68 6.46 14.27 -14.82
C PHE A 68 7.90 14.56 -15.26
N SER A 69 8.41 15.75 -14.94
CA SER A 69 9.79 16.17 -15.21
C SER A 69 10.49 16.54 -13.91
N TYR A 70 11.66 15.94 -13.67
CA TYR A 70 12.49 16.22 -12.48
C TYR A 70 13.98 15.92 -12.73
N PRO A 71 14.91 16.74 -12.20
CA PRO A 71 14.67 18.08 -11.65
C PRO A 71 14.58 19.10 -12.80
N VAL A 72 13.61 20.03 -12.75
CA VAL A 72 13.54 21.14 -13.72
C VAL A 72 14.44 22.31 -13.27
N LYS A 73 14.53 22.51 -11.95
CA LYS A 73 15.47 23.38 -11.20
C LYS A 73 15.66 22.74 -9.83
N ASP A 74 16.82 22.91 -9.19
CA ASP A 74 17.18 22.40 -7.84
C ASP A 74 16.27 21.25 -7.32
N CYS A 75 15.22 21.60 -6.55
CA CYS A 75 14.25 20.67 -5.95
C CYS A 75 12.81 20.86 -6.50
N LEU A 76 12.65 21.31 -7.74
CA LEU A 76 11.34 21.59 -8.35
C LEU A 76 10.96 20.49 -9.34
N MET A 77 9.76 19.96 -9.15
CA MET A 77 9.10 19.04 -10.06
C MET A 77 8.07 19.79 -10.89
N GLN A 78 8.00 19.43 -12.18
CA GLN A 78 6.97 19.90 -13.08
C GLN A 78 6.09 18.74 -13.50
N LEU A 79 4.78 18.90 -13.34
CA LEU A 79 3.76 18.03 -13.91
C LEU A 79 3.08 18.75 -15.06
N LEU A 80 3.06 18.11 -16.22
CA LEU A 80 2.30 18.55 -17.38
C LEU A 80 1.11 17.61 -17.59
N LEU A 81 -0.10 18.14 -17.46
CA LEU A 81 -1.35 17.44 -17.78
C LEU A 81 -1.72 17.80 -19.22
N LYS A 82 -1.90 16.80 -20.09
CA LYS A 82 -2.37 17.00 -21.47
C LYS A 82 -3.72 16.33 -21.64
N GLU A 83 -4.69 17.09 -22.11
CA GLU A 83 -6.06 16.63 -22.34
C GLU A 83 -6.36 16.71 -23.83
N GLU A 84 -7.01 15.69 -24.39
CA GLU A 84 -7.60 15.74 -25.73
C GLU A 84 -9.12 15.60 -25.62
N HIS A 85 -9.85 16.68 -25.89
CA HIS A 85 -11.32 16.67 -25.89
C HIS A 85 -11.85 16.75 -27.32
N PHE A 86 -12.86 15.94 -27.65
CA PHE A 86 -13.61 16.08 -28.89
C PHE A 86 -14.73 17.09 -28.71
N CYS A 87 -14.82 18.08 -29.60
CA CYS A 87 -15.84 19.12 -29.51
C CYS A 87 -17.01 18.84 -30.46
N GLY A 88 -18.11 18.31 -29.92
CA GLY A 88 -19.40 18.16 -30.61
C GLY A 88 -19.37 17.31 -31.89
N ASP A 89 -20.28 17.59 -32.83
CA ASP A 89 -20.44 16.88 -34.12
C ASP A 89 -19.32 17.17 -35.13
N THR A 90 -18.30 17.93 -34.74
CA THR A 90 -17.12 18.16 -35.57
C THR A 90 -15.99 17.25 -35.09
N ASN A 91 -15.32 16.56 -36.02
CA ASN A 91 -14.10 15.77 -35.76
C ASN A 91 -12.89 16.63 -35.31
N GLN A 92 -13.10 17.80 -34.70
CA GLN A 92 -12.06 18.66 -34.17
C GLN A 92 -11.68 18.22 -32.75
N LYS A 93 -10.39 17.91 -32.58
CA LYS A 93 -9.76 17.65 -31.28
C LYS A 93 -9.23 18.96 -30.70
N ILE A 94 -9.73 19.37 -29.54
CA ILE A 94 -9.17 20.45 -28.74
C ILE A 94 -8.10 19.85 -27.84
N LYS A 95 -6.89 20.43 -27.87
CA LYS A 95 -5.78 20.03 -27.00
C LYS A 95 -5.63 21.06 -25.90
N GLY A 96 -5.81 20.63 -24.65
CA GLY A 96 -5.51 21.41 -23.47
C GLY A 96 -4.18 20.98 -22.86
N SER A 97 -3.45 21.91 -22.26
CA SER A 97 -2.30 21.56 -21.43
C SER A 97 -2.20 22.46 -20.21
N THR A 98 -2.03 21.86 -19.04
CA THR A 98 -1.85 22.55 -17.77
C THR A 98 -0.51 22.14 -17.16
N THR A 99 0.29 23.12 -16.80
CA THR A 99 1.58 22.89 -16.13
C THR A 99 1.44 23.24 -14.66
N VAL A 100 1.85 22.33 -13.78
CA VAL A 100 1.89 22.50 -12.34
C VAL A 100 3.31 22.30 -11.86
N ASP A 101 3.87 23.34 -11.24
CA ASP A 101 5.19 23.30 -10.63
C ASP A 101 5.03 23.18 -9.11
N PHE A 102 5.80 22.28 -8.49
CA PHE A 102 5.79 22.13 -7.04
C PHE A 102 7.16 21.78 -6.48
N GLU A 103 7.38 22.20 -5.24
CA GLU A 103 8.59 21.91 -4.50
C GLU A 103 8.60 20.46 -4.03
N THR A 104 9.79 19.87 -4.05
CA THR A 104 10.08 18.55 -3.51
C THR A 104 11.08 18.66 -2.38
N TYR A 105 11.10 17.67 -1.52
CA TYR A 105 12.04 17.60 -0.41
C TYR A 105 12.84 16.30 -0.43
N ILE A 106 13.97 16.32 0.25
CA ILE A 106 14.86 15.15 0.36
C ILE A 106 14.22 14.16 1.34
N PRO A 107 14.14 12.87 1.00
CA PRO A 107 13.60 11.86 1.91
C PRO A 107 14.46 11.70 3.17
N ASP A 108 13.81 11.65 4.32
CA ASP A 108 14.46 11.27 5.59
C ASP A 108 15.03 9.84 5.52
N GLU A 109 16.12 9.59 6.26
CA GLU A 109 16.77 8.26 6.32
C GLU A 109 15.81 7.15 6.76
N GLY A 110 14.82 7.47 7.59
CA GLY A 110 13.79 6.52 8.04
C GLY A 110 12.90 5.97 6.91
N MET A 111 12.71 6.71 5.81
CA MET A 111 11.99 6.23 4.62
C MET A 111 12.83 5.28 3.74
N LYS A 112 14.12 5.17 4.03
CA LYS A 112 15.07 4.33 3.26
C LYS A 112 15.10 2.88 3.75
N GLN A 113 14.64 2.60 4.97
CA GLN A 113 14.57 1.24 5.49
C GLN A 113 13.46 0.45 4.79
N ASP A 114 13.86 -0.42 3.87
CA ASP A 114 12.97 -1.39 3.25
C ASP A 114 12.81 -2.60 4.17
N PHE A 115 11.68 -2.66 4.88
CA PHE A 115 11.24 -3.92 5.47
C PHE A 115 10.58 -4.77 4.38
N SER A 116 10.89 -6.06 4.32
CA SER A 116 10.22 -6.99 3.41
C SER A 116 10.09 -8.36 4.07
N ILE A 117 8.95 -9.00 3.86
CA ILE A 117 8.74 -10.38 4.28
C ILE A 117 9.34 -11.29 3.22
N THR A 118 10.36 -12.05 3.62
CA THR A 118 11.06 -13.05 2.82
C THR A 118 10.46 -14.44 3.06
N ASN A 119 10.86 -15.41 2.25
CA ASN A 119 10.40 -16.80 2.45
C ASN A 119 10.91 -17.40 3.77
N GLU A 120 12.00 -16.87 4.32
CA GLU A 120 12.64 -17.35 5.55
C GLU A 120 11.88 -16.89 6.79
N ASN A 121 11.44 -15.63 6.84
CA ASN A 121 10.69 -15.08 7.98
C ASN A 121 9.16 -15.21 7.84
N CYS A 122 8.64 -15.56 6.66
CA CYS A 122 7.22 -15.81 6.44
C CYS A 122 6.74 -17.09 7.15
N VAL A 123 5.79 -16.94 8.07
CA VAL A 123 5.18 -18.03 8.85
C VAL A 123 3.90 -18.54 8.20
N ALA A 124 3.05 -17.63 7.71
CA ALA A 124 1.81 -17.98 7.06
C ALA A 124 1.54 -17.07 5.86
N ASN A 125 0.88 -17.63 4.86
CA ASN A 125 0.53 -16.97 3.63
C ASN A 125 -0.88 -17.40 3.20
N ILE A 126 -1.73 -16.42 2.89
CA ILE A 126 -3.11 -16.61 2.45
C ILE A 126 -3.28 -15.91 1.11
N TYR A 127 -3.63 -16.66 0.07
CA TYR A 127 -3.99 -16.09 -1.23
C TYR A 127 -5.50 -15.99 -1.33
N ALA A 128 -6.01 -14.79 -1.57
CA ALA A 128 -7.44 -14.56 -1.72
C ALA A 128 -7.75 -13.28 -2.50
N CYS A 129 -9.02 -13.10 -2.89
CA CYS A 129 -9.51 -11.80 -3.34
C CYS A 129 -9.52 -10.81 -2.17
N ILE A 130 -9.08 -9.57 -2.40
CA ILE A 130 -8.98 -8.57 -1.34
C ILE A 130 -10.33 -8.21 -0.72
N ASN A 131 -11.43 -8.34 -1.48
CA ASN A 131 -12.77 -8.08 -0.98
C ASN A 131 -13.14 -8.96 0.23
N ILE A 132 -12.60 -10.18 0.30
CA ILE A 132 -12.86 -11.11 1.40
C ILE A 132 -12.39 -10.50 2.72
N PHE A 133 -11.19 -9.90 2.74
CA PHE A 133 -10.66 -9.24 3.93
C PHE A 133 -11.36 -7.91 4.23
N LYS A 134 -11.69 -7.12 3.20
CA LYS A 134 -12.43 -5.87 3.38
C LYS A 134 -13.81 -6.09 4.00
N LYS A 135 -14.55 -7.11 3.54
CA LYS A 135 -15.84 -7.49 4.11
C LYS A 135 -15.68 -7.91 5.57
N ALA A 136 -14.69 -8.73 5.90
CA ALA A 136 -14.42 -9.12 7.28
C ALA A 136 -14.11 -7.93 8.19
N LEU A 137 -13.30 -6.97 7.72
CA LEU A 137 -13.02 -5.74 8.49
C LEU A 137 -14.25 -4.82 8.61
N LYS A 138 -15.19 -4.89 7.67
CA LYS A 138 -16.45 -4.15 7.71
C LYS A 138 -17.41 -4.71 8.78
N GLU A 139 -17.39 -6.01 9.05
CA GLU A 139 -18.16 -6.59 10.17
C GLU A 139 -17.73 -6.01 11.53
N LEU A 140 -16.51 -5.47 11.60
CA LEU A 140 -15.97 -4.79 12.77
C LEU A 140 -16.17 -3.27 12.73
N SER A 141 -17.04 -2.72 11.85
CA SER A 141 -17.19 -1.27 11.64
C SER A 141 -17.59 -0.49 12.89
N PHE A 142 -18.19 -1.15 13.87
CA PHE A 142 -18.59 -0.57 15.15
C PHE A 142 -17.42 -0.27 16.09
N LEU A 143 -16.22 -0.80 15.79
CA LEU A 143 -15.01 -0.53 16.59
C LEU A 143 -14.36 0.79 16.21
N ASP A 144 -13.92 1.52 17.24
CA ASP A 144 -13.06 2.70 17.13
C ASP A 144 -11.69 2.34 16.56
N GLU A 145 -11.07 3.25 15.80
CA GLU A 145 -9.83 2.99 15.05
C GLU A 145 -8.64 2.53 15.90
N THR A 146 -8.59 2.91 17.18
CA THR A 146 -7.52 2.54 18.11
C THR A 146 -7.71 1.15 18.73
N THR A 147 -8.87 0.54 18.54
CA THR A 147 -9.23 -0.74 19.16
C THR A 147 -8.30 -1.85 18.68
N PRO A 148 -7.64 -2.61 19.58
CA PRO A 148 -6.82 -3.75 19.20
C PRO A 148 -7.68 -4.92 18.73
N VAL A 149 -7.23 -5.57 17.68
CA VAL A 149 -7.78 -6.82 17.15
C VAL A 149 -6.65 -7.80 16.87
N THR A 150 -6.87 -9.08 17.15
CA THR A 150 -5.89 -10.15 16.95
C THR A 150 -6.16 -10.86 15.64
N LEU A 151 -5.14 -10.95 14.78
CA LEU A 151 -5.15 -11.87 13.65
C LEU A 151 -4.52 -13.18 14.07
N LYS A 152 -5.23 -14.30 13.88
CA LYS A 152 -4.73 -15.65 14.22
C LYS A 152 -4.60 -16.49 12.97
N PHE A 153 -3.43 -17.10 12.81
CA PHE A 153 -3.13 -18.05 11.74
C PHE A 153 -2.86 -19.42 12.37
N SER A 154 -3.50 -20.47 11.85
CA SER A 154 -3.45 -21.80 12.43
C SER A 154 -3.27 -22.88 11.37
N VAL A 155 -2.39 -23.85 11.62
CA VAL A 155 -2.25 -25.05 10.78
C VAL A 155 -3.52 -25.90 10.80
N GLU A 156 -4.28 -25.82 11.89
CA GLU A 156 -5.58 -26.49 12.06
C GLU A 156 -6.73 -25.52 11.77
N TYR A 157 -7.87 -26.09 11.38
CA TYR A 157 -9.08 -25.30 11.17
C TYR A 157 -9.56 -24.63 12.48
N PRO A 158 -9.97 -23.35 12.44
CA PRO A 158 -9.94 -22.45 11.28
C PRO A 158 -8.55 -21.86 11.04
N HIS A 159 -8.13 -21.87 9.77
CA HIS A 159 -6.79 -21.48 9.36
C HIS A 159 -6.48 -19.98 9.54
N PHE A 160 -7.51 -19.14 9.47
CA PHE A 160 -7.40 -17.71 9.68
C PHE A 160 -8.60 -17.19 10.47
N GLN A 161 -8.33 -16.32 11.43
CA GLN A 161 -9.33 -15.65 12.23
C GLN A 161 -8.99 -14.18 12.46
N ILE A 162 -10.03 -13.35 12.58
CA ILE A 162 -9.94 -12.01 13.17
C ILE A 162 -10.72 -12.07 14.47
N ALA A 163 -10.05 -11.80 15.58
CA ALA A 163 -10.65 -11.84 16.91
C ALA A 163 -10.59 -10.45 17.55
N TYR A 164 -11.68 -10.05 18.16
CA TYR A 164 -11.78 -8.90 19.03
C TYR A 164 -12.22 -9.36 20.41
N ASN A 165 -11.55 -8.85 21.45
CA ASN A 165 -11.90 -9.11 22.84
C ASN A 165 -12.14 -7.76 23.54
N HIS A 166 -13.40 -7.48 23.88
CA HIS A 166 -13.76 -6.18 24.47
C HIS A 166 -13.28 -6.05 25.92
N ASN A 167 -13.24 -7.16 26.68
CA ASN A 167 -12.82 -7.23 28.07
C ASN A 167 -12.57 -8.70 28.45
N ALA A 168 -11.42 -9.02 29.04
CA ALA A 168 -11.10 -10.39 29.49
C ALA A 168 -12.03 -10.96 30.58
N LEU A 169 -12.95 -10.13 31.11
CA LEU A 169 -13.89 -10.48 32.18
C LEU A 169 -15.33 -10.71 31.68
N GLU A 170 -15.66 -10.30 30.46
CA GLU A 170 -16.96 -10.52 29.85
C GLU A 170 -16.77 -11.43 28.64
N ASP A 171 -17.54 -12.52 28.54
CA ASP A 171 -17.50 -13.51 27.45
C ASP A 171 -17.89 -12.96 26.05
N ASN A 172 -17.81 -11.64 25.85
CA ASN A 172 -18.11 -10.93 24.61
C ASN A 172 -16.93 -11.03 23.63
N TYR A 173 -16.72 -12.22 23.09
CA TYR A 173 -15.74 -12.51 22.04
C TYR A 173 -16.38 -12.39 20.66
N PHE A 174 -15.93 -11.44 19.84
CA PHE A 174 -16.28 -11.40 18.44
C PHE A 174 -15.18 -12.06 17.62
N VAL A 175 -15.49 -13.17 16.94
CA VAL A 175 -14.51 -13.93 16.15
C VAL A 175 -15.05 -14.20 14.75
N ILE A 176 -14.36 -13.67 13.74
CA ILE A 176 -14.59 -13.98 12.33
C ILE A 176 -13.67 -15.14 11.97
N LYS A 177 -14.24 -16.26 11.51
CA LYS A 177 -13.51 -17.45 11.07
C LYS A 177 -13.66 -17.59 9.55
N PHE A 178 -12.55 -17.77 8.86
CA PHE A 178 -12.56 -17.99 7.41
C PHE A 178 -12.68 -19.49 7.13
N ALA A 179 -13.68 -19.87 6.33
CA ALA A 179 -13.93 -21.25 5.97
C ALA A 179 -12.88 -21.79 5.00
N ALA A 180 -12.56 -23.07 5.11
CA ALA A 180 -11.71 -23.79 4.17
C ALA A 180 -12.56 -24.29 2.98
N ASP A 181 -13.04 -23.37 2.13
CA ASP A 181 -13.80 -23.74 0.92
C ASP A 181 -12.95 -23.47 -0.35
N PRO A 182 -13.05 -24.27 -1.43
CA PRO A 182 -11.92 -24.53 -2.33
C PRO A 182 -11.77 -23.55 -3.52
N GLY A 183 -12.56 -22.49 -3.62
CA GLY A 183 -12.54 -21.59 -4.78
C GLY A 183 -11.58 -20.40 -4.63
N ASP A 184 -11.77 -19.65 -3.55
CA ASP A 184 -11.33 -18.24 -3.51
C ASP A 184 -10.26 -17.95 -2.46
N VAL A 185 -9.92 -18.91 -1.59
CA VAL A 185 -8.91 -18.74 -0.56
C VAL A 185 -7.97 -19.95 -0.50
N ARG A 186 -6.67 -19.72 -0.55
CA ARG A 186 -5.64 -20.75 -0.39
C ARG A 186 -4.76 -20.42 0.80
N TYR A 187 -4.55 -21.39 1.67
CA TYR A 187 -3.76 -21.26 2.89
C TYR A 187 -2.44 -22.02 2.75
N GLN A 188 -1.33 -21.39 3.12
CA GLN A 188 -0.04 -22.02 3.31
C GLN A 188 0.53 -21.55 4.66
N ILE A 189 0.34 -22.36 5.69
CA ILE A 189 0.67 -22.03 7.08
C ILE A 189 1.74 -23.00 7.57
N LYS A 190 2.92 -22.48 7.91
CA LYS A 190 4.04 -23.29 8.42
C LYS A 190 3.92 -23.55 9.92
N SER A 191 3.48 -22.56 10.68
CA SER A 191 3.25 -22.67 12.12
C SER A 191 2.14 -21.72 12.58
N ASN A 192 1.58 -22.00 13.75
CA ASN A 192 0.59 -21.13 14.37
C ASN A 192 1.24 -19.80 14.78
N ILE A 193 0.53 -18.70 14.57
CA ILE A 193 0.97 -17.37 15.00
C ILE A 193 -0.24 -16.48 15.27
N SER A 194 -0.10 -15.57 16.21
CA SER A 194 -1.07 -14.52 16.49
C SER A 194 -0.35 -13.19 16.65
N ALA A 195 -0.94 -12.12 16.14
CA ALA A 195 -0.41 -10.77 16.26
C ALA A 195 -1.57 -9.78 16.40
N ASN A 196 -1.30 -8.66 17.08
CA ASN A 196 -2.28 -7.65 17.43
C ASN A 196 -2.09 -6.41 16.55
N TYR A 197 -3.19 -5.83 16.08
CA TYR A 197 -3.17 -4.62 15.26
C TYR A 197 -4.29 -3.71 15.69
N THR A 198 -4.17 -2.40 15.44
CA THR A 198 -5.33 -1.53 15.59
C THR A 198 -6.27 -1.77 14.41
N ILE A 199 -7.58 -1.75 14.64
CA ILE A 199 -8.53 -1.90 13.53
C ILE A 199 -8.36 -0.78 12.49
N GLY A 200 -7.95 0.42 12.92
CA GLY A 200 -7.61 1.54 12.06
C GLY A 200 -6.43 1.25 11.13
N SER A 201 -5.35 0.64 11.61
CA SER A 201 -4.19 0.31 10.77
C SER A 201 -4.55 -0.76 9.73
N LEU A 202 -5.34 -1.77 10.11
CA LEU A 202 -5.84 -2.77 9.17
C LEU A 202 -6.76 -2.14 8.11
N ARG A 203 -7.76 -1.35 8.51
CA ARG A 203 -8.66 -0.66 7.57
C ARG A 203 -7.87 0.23 6.61
N LEU A 204 -6.90 0.99 7.12
CA LEU A 204 -6.03 1.84 6.30
C LEU A 204 -5.19 1.03 5.32
N ALA A 205 -4.66 -0.12 5.72
CA ALA A 205 -3.88 -0.99 4.84
C ALA A 205 -4.73 -1.54 3.69
N PHE A 206 -5.94 -2.00 3.98
CA PHE A 206 -6.86 -2.55 2.97
C PHE A 206 -7.59 -1.49 2.14
N SER A 207 -7.71 -0.24 2.61
CA SER A 207 -8.34 0.85 1.85
C SER A 207 -7.48 1.41 0.72
N ARG A 208 -6.16 1.11 0.70
CA ARG A 208 -5.22 1.53 -0.36
C ARG A 208 -5.57 1.01 -1.75
N TYR A 209 -6.45 0.02 -1.83
CA TYR A 209 -6.77 -0.68 -3.06
C TYR A 209 -8.20 -0.34 -3.47
N SER A 210 -8.38 0.43 -4.53
CA SER A 210 -9.72 0.87 -4.96
C SER A 210 -10.53 -0.26 -5.62
N LYS A 211 -9.87 -1.13 -6.40
CA LYS A 211 -10.51 -2.28 -7.04
C LYS A 211 -10.79 -3.38 -6.01
N GLU A 212 -12.01 -3.91 -6.03
CA GLU A 212 -12.44 -4.93 -5.07
C GLU A 212 -12.06 -6.35 -5.49
N ASP A 213 -11.89 -6.61 -6.79
CA ASP A 213 -11.65 -7.92 -7.39
C ASP A 213 -10.16 -8.31 -7.48
N LEU A 214 -9.25 -7.53 -6.87
CA LEU A 214 -7.82 -7.80 -6.89
C LEU A 214 -7.47 -9.05 -6.08
N SER A 215 -6.72 -9.96 -6.69
CA SER A 215 -6.07 -11.06 -5.98
C SER A 215 -4.89 -10.52 -5.17
N CYS A 216 -4.82 -10.88 -3.89
CA CYS A 216 -3.73 -10.52 -2.99
C CYS A 216 -3.18 -11.73 -2.24
N ALA A 217 -1.91 -11.62 -1.82
CA ALA A 217 -1.31 -12.50 -0.84
C ALA A 217 -1.20 -11.77 0.49
N LEU A 218 -1.76 -12.34 1.55
CA LEU A 218 -1.62 -11.89 2.92
C LEU A 218 -0.58 -12.75 3.62
N LEU A 219 0.55 -12.15 3.99
CA LEU A 219 1.67 -12.83 4.64
C LEU A 219 1.84 -12.30 6.06
N ILE A 220 2.28 -13.15 6.97
CA ILE A 220 2.69 -12.74 8.31
C ILE A 220 4.10 -13.27 8.61
N SER A 221 4.95 -12.39 9.14
CA SER A 221 6.29 -12.77 9.59
C SER A 221 6.25 -13.43 10.97
N ASN A 222 7.33 -14.11 11.35
CA ASN A 222 7.53 -14.63 12.71
C ASN A 222 7.50 -13.56 13.81
N GLU A 223 7.81 -12.31 13.47
CA GLU A 223 7.73 -11.14 14.37
C GLU A 223 6.34 -10.47 14.38
N GLY A 224 5.36 -11.03 13.66
CA GLY A 224 4.00 -10.50 13.64
C GLY A 224 3.79 -9.31 12.69
N PHE A 225 4.73 -8.98 11.80
CA PHE A 225 4.45 -8.02 10.74
C PHE A 225 3.49 -8.62 9.71
N LEU A 226 2.40 -7.92 9.42
CA LEU A 226 1.47 -8.28 8.36
C LEU A 226 1.92 -7.65 7.05
N CYS A 227 1.83 -8.37 5.95
CA CYS A 227 2.15 -7.88 4.62
C CYS A 227 1.04 -8.24 3.63
N ILE A 228 0.55 -7.26 2.89
CA ILE A 228 -0.43 -7.42 1.82
C ILE A 228 0.31 -7.17 0.51
N LYS A 229 0.39 -8.19 -0.35
CA LYS A 229 1.02 -8.11 -1.67
C LYS A 229 -0.03 -8.20 -2.76
N ILE A 230 -0.01 -7.25 -3.69
CA ILE A 230 -0.84 -7.25 -4.90
C ILE A 230 0.05 -7.16 -6.12
N VAL A 231 -0.22 -8.01 -7.10
CA VAL A 231 0.38 -7.96 -8.43
C VAL A 231 -0.78 -7.76 -9.42
N GLN A 232 -0.76 -6.65 -10.17
CA GLN A 232 -1.74 -6.46 -11.24
C GLN A 232 -1.53 -7.51 -12.34
N GLU A 233 -2.56 -7.90 -13.08
CA GLU A 233 -2.52 -8.98 -14.08
C GLU A 233 -1.36 -8.85 -15.10
N ASN A 234 -1.11 -7.62 -15.58
CA ASN A 234 -0.01 -7.33 -16.53
C ASN A 234 1.38 -7.27 -15.87
N ARG A 235 1.45 -7.44 -14.54
CA ARG A 235 2.66 -7.41 -13.69
C ARG A 235 3.45 -6.10 -13.75
N ASP A 236 2.84 -5.06 -14.29
CA ASP A 236 3.45 -3.73 -14.41
C ASP A 236 3.44 -2.98 -13.10
N VAL A 237 2.47 -3.25 -12.24
CA VAL A 237 2.34 -2.65 -10.91
C VAL A 237 2.37 -3.74 -9.85
N TYR A 238 3.26 -3.56 -8.89
CA TYR A 238 3.34 -4.36 -7.67
C TYR A 238 3.16 -3.45 -6.46
N ILE A 239 2.28 -3.82 -5.54
CA ILE A 239 2.03 -3.07 -4.31
C ILE A 239 2.29 -3.99 -3.14
N GLU A 240 3.07 -3.51 -2.18
CA GLU A 240 3.36 -4.18 -0.91
C GLU A 240 3.01 -3.23 0.23
N THR A 241 2.10 -3.65 1.10
CA THR A 241 1.71 -2.88 2.29
C THR A 241 2.04 -3.68 3.53
N ILE A 242 2.85 -3.10 4.42
CA ILE A 242 3.27 -3.70 5.69
C ILE A 242 2.55 -2.99 6.83
N VAL A 243 2.01 -3.78 7.75
CA VAL A 243 1.38 -3.32 8.99
C VAL A 243 2.19 -3.85 10.17
N SER A 244 2.66 -2.94 11.01
CA SER A 244 3.35 -3.26 12.26
C SER A 244 2.39 -3.83 13.29
N ASN A 245 2.82 -4.87 13.99
CA ASN A 245 2.16 -5.38 15.19
C ASN A 245 2.15 -4.30 16.28
N ILE A 246 1.14 -4.32 17.15
CA ILE A 246 1.17 -3.62 18.43
C ILE A 246 2.01 -4.49 19.36
N ASP A 247 3.24 -4.07 19.66
CA ASP A 247 4.01 -4.71 20.73
C ASP A 247 3.37 -4.34 22.07
N GLU A 248 2.98 -5.34 22.86
CA GLU A 248 2.47 -5.16 24.24
C GLU A 248 3.55 -4.67 25.23
N GLY A 249 4.73 -4.21 24.75
CA GLY A 249 5.89 -3.88 25.58
C GLY A 249 6.51 -2.48 25.38
N ALA A 250 6.13 -1.70 24.36
CA ALA A 250 6.81 -0.44 24.07
C ALA A 250 6.35 0.75 24.95
N GLU A 251 5.18 0.67 25.60
CA GLU A 251 4.69 1.74 26.48
C GLU A 251 5.34 1.72 27.89
N LEU A 252 6.02 0.63 28.26
CA LEU A 252 6.67 0.49 29.58
C LEU A 252 8.08 1.10 29.64
N GLU A 253 8.73 1.39 28.51
CA GLU A 253 10.06 2.02 28.50
C GLU A 253 10.02 3.54 28.38
N MET A 254 8.85 4.13 28.08
CA MET A 254 8.66 5.59 28.04
C MET A 254 8.11 6.17 29.35
N SER A 255 7.96 5.34 30.39
CA SER A 255 7.46 5.74 31.71
C SER A 255 8.43 5.42 32.86
N GLN A 256 9.72 5.19 32.54
CA GLN A 256 10.82 5.11 33.53
C GLN A 256 11.80 6.28 33.38
#